data_AF-R5IXB5-F1
#
_entry.id   AF-R5IXB5-F1
#
_cell.length_a   1.000
_cell.length_b   1.000
_cell.length_c   1.000
_cell.angle_alpha   90.00
_cell.angle_beta   90.00
_cell.angle_gamma   90.00
#
_symmetry.space_group_name_H-M   'P 1'
#
loop_
_entity.id
_entity.type
_entity.pdbx_description
1 polymer ?
#
loop_
_entity_poly.entity_id
_entity_poly.type
_entity_poly.pdbx_seq_one_letter_code
_entity_poly.pdbx_strand_id
1 'polypeptide(L)' 'MKQYKSSEELLDYIISRGVIVTNKDYALDKIKKYSYYSIVNTYKDVFKTLDNNYKKNVTFEEIYSLYEFDKNIRSIF' A
#
# COMPACT_ATOMS: atom_id res chain seq x y z
N MET A 1 22.96 -7.75 5.42
CA MET A 1 21.78 -7.38 6.24
C MET A 1 20.77 -6.72 5.32
N LYS A 2 19.49 -7.10 5.34
CA LYS A 2 18.46 -6.35 4.59
C LYS A 2 18.33 -4.97 5.25
N GLN A 3 18.60 -3.91 4.50
CA GLN A 3 18.43 -2.53 4.98
C GLN A 3 16.95 -2.28 5.23
N TYR A 4 16.59 -1.82 6.43
CA TYR A 4 15.23 -1.40 6.72
C TYR A 4 14.96 -0.09 6.01
N LYS A 5 13.90 -0.07 5.18
CA LYS A 5 13.43 1.15 4.53
C LYS A 5 12.52 1.94 5.48
N SER A 6 12.64 3.26 5.47
CA SER A 6 11.71 4.16 6.17
C SER A 6 10.32 4.14 5.52
N SER A 7 9.32 4.71 6.20
CA SER A 7 7.96 4.81 5.65
C SER A 7 7.94 5.66 4.37
N GLU A 8 8.77 6.70 4.35
CA GLU A 8 9.00 7.61 3.22
C GLU A 8 9.62 6.86 2.04
N GLU A 9 10.69 6.08 2.26
CA GLU A 9 11.32 5.28 1.21
C GLU A 9 10.38 4.21 0.64
N LEU A 10 9.49 3.66 1.45
CA LEU A 10 8.48 2.68 1.02
C LEU A 10 7.37 3.35 0.21
N LEU A 11 6.96 4.56 0.59
CA LEU A 11 5.99 5.34 -0.17
C LEU A 11 6.55 5.76 -1.53
N ASP A 12 7.78 6.28 -1.57
CA ASP A 12 8.45 6.65 -2.81
C ASP A 12 8.69 5.42 -3.72
N TYR A 13 8.94 4.25 -3.12
CA TYR A 13 9.05 3.00 -3.86
C TYR A 13 7.76 2.67 -4.62
N ILE A 14 6.58 2.76 -4.01
CA ILE A 14 5.33 2.43 -4.73
C ILE A 14 4.95 3.49 -5.76
N ILE A 15 5.27 4.75 -5.50
CA ILE A 15 5.10 5.84 -6.48
C ILE A 15 5.96 5.56 -7.71
N SER A 16 7.22 5.17 -7.52
CA SER A 16 8.13 4.79 -8.61
C SER A 16 7.65 3.58 -9.43
N ARG A 17 6.75 2.76 -8.86
CA ARG A 17 6.15 1.58 -9.49
C ARG A 17 4.79 1.88 -10.13
N GLY A 18 4.35 3.13 -10.15
CA GLY A 18 3.13 3.58 -10.82
C GLY A 18 1.89 3.67 -9.92
N VAL A 19 2.03 3.54 -8.59
CA VAL A 19 0.93 3.82 -7.67
C VAL A 19 0.77 5.32 -7.52
N ILE A 20 -0.44 5.82 -7.75
CA ILE A 20 -0.81 7.21 -7.57
C ILE A 20 -1.02 7.46 -6.07
N VAL A 21 -0.37 8.50 -5.54
CA VAL A 21 -0.56 8.94 -4.15
C VAL A 21 -1.01 10.39 -4.20
N THR A 22 -2.29 10.63 -3.97
CA THR A 22 -2.87 11.98 -4.07
C THR A 22 -2.55 12.84 -2.85
N ASN A 23 -2.47 12.21 -1.68
CA ASN A 23 -2.08 12.86 -0.42
C ASN A 23 -0.96 12.06 0.26
N LYS A 24 0.28 12.55 0.13
CA LYS A 24 1.47 11.89 0.69
C LYS A 24 1.44 11.82 2.21
N ASP A 25 1.02 12.90 2.89
CA ASP A 25 0.98 12.94 4.36
C ASP A 25 -0.02 11.94 4.91
N TYR A 26 -1.20 11.83 4.28
CA TYR A 26 -2.18 10.80 4.60
C TYR A 26 -1.62 9.39 4.40
N ALA A 27 -0.98 9.12 3.27
CA ALA A 27 -0.40 7.81 3.01
C ALA A 27 0.70 7.45 4.01
N LEU A 28 1.56 8.41 4.36
CA LEU A 28 2.59 8.23 5.38
C LEU A 28 1.99 7.97 6.76
N ASP A 29 0.97 8.71 7.18
CA ASP A 29 0.27 8.46 8.44
C ASP A 29 -0.27 7.02 8.51
N LYS A 30 -0.92 6.56 7.44
CA LYS A 30 -1.43 5.18 7.38
C LYS A 30 -0.32 4.14 7.42
N ILE A 31 0.76 4.34 6.66
CA ILE A 31 1.92 3.43 6.66
C ILE A 31 2.59 3.40 8.04
N LYS A 32 2.72 4.54 8.73
CA LYS A 32 3.27 4.60 10.09
C LYS A 32 2.36 3.89 11.08
N LYS A 33 1.04 4.05 10.94
CA LYS A 33 0.04 3.47 11.84
C LYS A 33 -0.12 1.95 11.68
N TYR A 34 -0.10 1.43 10.46
CA TYR A 34 -0.42 0.03 10.18
C TYR A 34 0.70 -0.76 9.50
N SER A 35 1.83 -0.15 9.20
CA SER A 35 2.93 -0.67 8.39
C SER A 35 2.62 -0.81 6.89
N TYR A 36 3.63 -0.55 6.06
CA TYR A 36 3.61 -0.81 4.62
C TYR A 36 3.31 -2.28 4.32
N TYR A 37 3.83 -3.19 5.13
CA TYR A 37 3.69 -4.62 4.86
C TYR A 37 2.25 -5.08 5.04
N SER A 38 1.55 -4.56 6.05
CA SER A 38 0.13 -4.88 6.24
C SER A 38 -0.78 -4.23 5.21
N ILE A 39 -0.51 -2.99 4.79
CA ILE A 39 -1.39 -2.29 3.83
C ILE A 39 -1.07 -2.69 2.38
N VAL A 40 0.18 -2.51 1.97
CA VAL A 40 0.55 -2.66 0.56
C VAL A 40 1.00 -4.06 0.26
N ASN A 41 1.97 -4.60 1.01
CA ASN A 41 2.59 -5.87 0.62
C ASN A 41 1.59 -7.04 0.64
N THR A 42 0.65 -7.05 1.58
CA THR A 42 -0.39 -8.08 1.68
C THR A 42 -1.38 -8.05 0.50
N TYR A 43 -1.74 -6.86 0.00
CA TYR A 43 -2.84 -6.72 -0.96
C TYR A 43 -2.40 -6.34 -2.38
N LYS A 44 -1.10 -6.08 -2.59
CA LYS A 44 -0.54 -5.63 -3.88
C LYS A 44 -0.94 -6.50 -5.07
N ASP A 45 -1.13 -7.80 -4.89
CA ASP A 45 -1.36 -8.73 -5.99
C ASP A 45 -2.74 -8.52 -6.63
N VAL A 46 -3.72 -8.00 -5.88
CA VAL A 46 -5.04 -7.58 -6.42
C VAL A 46 -4.89 -6.44 -7.43
N PHE A 47 -3.88 -5.59 -7.23
CA PHE A 47 -3.65 -4.38 -8.02
C PHE A 47 -2.56 -4.55 -9.07
N LYS A 48 -2.01 -5.76 -9.23
CA LYS A 48 -0.94 -6.03 -10.19
C LYS A 48 -1.46 -6.72 -11.45
N THR A 49 -0.73 -6.53 -12.54
CA THR A 49 -0.85 -7.29 -13.78
C THR A 49 -0.04 -8.58 -13.69
N LEU A 50 -0.22 -9.48 -14.67
CA LEU A 50 0.59 -10.70 -14.81
C LEU A 50 2.10 -10.39 -14.90
N ASP A 51 2.47 -9.23 -15.45
CA ASP A 51 3.85 -8.75 -15.56
C ASP A 51 4.38 -8.09 -14.27
N ASN A 52 3.69 -8.26 -13.14
CA ASN A 52 4.10 -7.78 -11.82
C ASN A 52 4.22 -6.24 -11.69
N ASN A 53 3.58 -5.51 -12.61
CA ASN A 53 3.42 -4.05 -12.56
C ASN A 53 2.06 -3.70 -11.97
N TYR A 54 1.94 -2.53 -11.33
CA TYR A 54 0.62 -2.06 -10.91
C TYR A 54 -0.25 -1.76 -12.13
N LYS A 55 -1.55 -2.08 -12.03
CA LYS A 55 -2.55 -1.73 -13.04
C LYS A 55 -2.58 -0.20 -13.22
N LYS A 56 -3.04 0.26 -14.38
CA LYS A 56 -3.15 1.71 -14.65
C LYS A 56 -4.09 2.36 -13.65
N ASN A 57 -3.71 3.56 -13.21
CA ASN A 57 -4.48 4.43 -12.32
C ASN A 57 -4.75 3.87 -10.90
N VAL A 58 -4.00 2.86 -10.47
CA VAL A 58 -4.08 2.37 -9.08
C VAL A 58 -3.63 3.46 -8.13
N THR A 59 -4.42 3.71 -7.10
CA THR A 59 -4.15 4.66 -6.02
C THR A 59 -3.76 3.95 -4.73
N PHE A 60 -3.02 4.63 -3.85
CA PHE A 60 -2.75 4.11 -2.51
C PHE A 60 -4.05 3.95 -1.71
N GLU A 61 -5.00 4.86 -1.90
CA GLU A 61 -6.29 4.89 -1.21
C GLU A 61 -7.14 3.66 -1.53
N GLU A 62 -7.11 3.15 -2.76
CA GLU A 62 -7.77 1.88 -3.13
C GLU A 62 -7.12 0.68 -2.42
N ILE A 63 -5.79 0.63 -2.36
CA ILE A 63 -5.06 -0.43 -1.64
C ILE A 63 -5.39 -0.38 -0.14
N TYR A 64 -5.39 0.81 0.45
CA TYR A 64 -5.74 1.02 1.86
C TYR A 64 -7.21 0.65 2.14
N SER A 65 -8.12 0.97 1.23
CA SER A 65 -9.55 0.62 1.37
C SER A 65 -9.75 -0.89 1.44
N LEU A 66 -9.00 -1.67 0.65
CA LEU A 66 -9.05 -3.13 0.71
C LEU A 66 -8.48 -3.67 2.04
N TYR A 67 -7.38 -3.09 2.53
CA TYR A 67 -6.85 -3.40 3.86
C TYR A 67 -7.87 -3.12 4.96
N GLU A 68 -8.51 -1.95 4.94
CA GLU A 68 -9.48 -1.53 5.94
C GLU A 68 -10.73 -2.40 5.92
N PHE A 69 -11.22 -2.74 4.73
CA PHE A 69 -12.32 -3.69 4.56
C PHE A 69 -12.02 -5.04 5.21
N ASP A 70 -10.90 -5.68 4.85
CA ASP A 70 -10.54 -7.01 5.36
C ASP A 70 -10.24 -6.97 6.87
N LYS A 71 -9.60 -5.90 7.36
CA LYS A 71 -9.43 -5.66 8.80
C LYS A 71 -10.77 -5.58 9.53
N ASN A 72 -11.75 -4.87 8.97
CA ASN A 72 -13.07 -4.74 9.58
C ASN A 72 -13.82 -6.07 9.59
N ILE A 73 -13.71 -6.88 8.53
CA ILE A 73 -14.25 -8.25 8.49
C ILE A 73 -13.60 -9.12 9.57
N ARG A 74 -12.28 -9.05 9.75
CA ARG A 74 -11.58 -9.78 10.84
C ARG A 74 -11.90 -9.27 12.25
N SER A 75 -12.53 -8.11 12.39
CA SER A 75 -12.94 -7.60 13.71
C SER A 75 -14.30 -8.12 14.14
N ILE A 76 -15.09 -8.68 13.22
CA ILE A 76 -16.45 -9.16 13.48
C ILE A 76 -16.55 -10.70 13.50
N PHE A 77 -15.52 -11.41 13.02
CA PHE A 77 -15.39 -12.88 13.03
C PHE A 77 -14.13 -13.30 13.77
#